data_AF-A0A7J5XDE4-F1
#
_entry.id   AF-A0A7J5XDE4-F1
#
_cell.length_a   1.000
_cell.length_b   1.000
_cell.length_c   1.000
_cell.angle_alpha   90.00
_cell.angle_beta   90.00
_cell.angle_gamma   90.00
#
_symmetry.space_group_name_H-M   'P 1'
#
loop_
_entity.id
_entity.type
_entity.pdbx_description
1 polymer ?
#
loop_
_entity_poly.entity_id
_entity_poly.type
_entity_poly.pdbx_seq_one_letter_code
_entity_poly.pdbx_strand_id
1 'polypeptide(L)'
;MELKYTRRVAVIGGGSSGLACIKSCLDEGLEPVCYESSDDIGGLWRFKENPEPDRASIYHSVIINTSKEMMCFSDFPIPANFPNYMHNSLIMDYFRMYADHFQLTKHIRFNTKVLQVRQRSDFAHSGQWDVETENKDGKTEKHIFDAVMICIGHHCHPNLPLHDFPGIDTFEGTYFHSRDYKTPEEWRNKKAVVIGIGNSGGDIAVELSRVTKQLYLSTRRGAWILNRVGDNGQHPTVNDELPNRILSGTVQVKPNIRRLQGSSVEFDDGSVVEDVDLVVFPVRDTLSRSTISTTWMIAGLLGVRPNIPRLLLTDPRLGLKVLFGPSTPYQYRLKGPGKWAGARQAIFTQWERVAQPMQTRPCDDPKTKRSFMWPLVLSAAVVGWAAYVNRNNFPAYLQDPTALLDKMKVYLPAQ
;
A
#
# COMPACT_ATOMS: atom_id res chain seq x y z
N MET A 1 45.42 -10.69 8.28
CA MET A 1 44.09 -10.33 8.79
C MET A 1 43.60 -9.20 7.92
N GLU A 2 42.86 -9.49 6.85
CA GLU A 2 42.32 -8.44 5.97
C GLU A 2 41.28 -7.63 6.75
N LEU A 3 41.54 -6.33 6.92
CA LEU A 3 40.56 -5.38 7.40
C LEU A 3 39.42 -5.36 6.38
N LYS A 4 38.30 -6.02 6.71
CA LYS A 4 37.10 -6.02 5.89
C LYS A 4 36.55 -4.59 5.90
N TYR A 5 36.83 -3.83 4.84
CA TYR A 5 36.33 -2.47 4.68
C TYR A 5 34.80 -2.52 4.56
N THR A 6 34.10 -2.14 5.62
CA THR A 6 32.64 -2.06 5.62
C THR A 6 32.22 -0.77 4.94
N ARG A 7 31.40 -0.87 3.89
CA ARG A 7 30.92 0.30 3.16
C ARG A 7 29.90 1.08 3.98
N ARG A 8 30.07 2.40 4.02
CA ARG A 8 29.19 3.34 4.73
C ARG A 8 28.12 3.87 3.80
N VAL A 9 26.86 3.82 4.22
CA VAL A 9 25.70 4.22 3.41
C VAL A 9 24.93 5.33 4.10
N ALA A 10 24.75 6.47 3.42
CA ALA A 10 23.85 7.52 3.89
C ALA A 10 22.41 7.17 3.52
N VAL A 11 21.50 7.18 4.48
CA VAL A 11 20.05 7.03 4.26
C VAL A 11 19.36 8.36 4.58
N ILE A 12 18.61 8.93 3.64
CA ILE A 12 18.04 10.28 3.80
C ILE A 12 16.52 10.17 4.05
N GLY A 13 16.11 10.34 5.30
CA GLY A 13 14.73 10.21 5.77
C GLY A 13 14.48 8.92 6.55
N GLY A 14 13.86 9.03 7.73
CA GLY A 14 13.51 7.97 8.67
C GLY A 14 12.05 7.50 8.58
N GLY A 15 11.41 7.68 7.42
CA GLY A 15 10.09 7.12 7.11
C GLY A 15 10.12 5.62 6.81
N SER A 16 9.00 5.05 6.35
CA SER A 16 8.88 3.63 6.01
C SER A 16 9.98 3.12 5.06
N SER A 17 10.28 3.88 4.00
CA SER A 17 11.37 3.57 3.06
C SER A 17 12.74 3.60 3.74
N GLY A 18 12.97 4.58 4.62
CA GLY A 18 14.21 4.73 5.37
C GLY A 18 14.47 3.54 6.29
N LEU A 19 13.47 3.13 7.06
CA LEU A 19 13.54 1.95 7.93
C LEU A 19 13.88 0.69 7.14
N ALA A 20 13.23 0.47 5.99
CA ALA A 20 13.54 -0.65 5.10
C ALA A 20 14.98 -0.60 4.56
N CYS A 21 15.46 0.60 4.20
CA CYS A 21 16.83 0.79 3.71
C CYS A 21 17.88 0.51 4.79
N ILE A 22 17.67 1.00 6.02
CA ILE A 22 18.57 0.73 7.15
C ILE A 22 18.65 -0.78 7.39
N LYS A 23 17.49 -1.45 7.52
CA LYS A 23 17.45 -2.89 7.75
C LYS A 23 18.13 -3.67 6.61
N SER A 24 17.87 -3.29 5.36
CA SER A 24 18.50 -3.95 4.21
C SER A 24 20.01 -3.75 4.17
N CYS A 25 20.52 -2.58 4.57
CA CYS A 25 21.95 -2.35 4.73
C CYS A 25 22.54 -3.29 5.79
N LEU A 26 21.87 -3.45 6.93
CA LEU A 26 22.33 -4.34 8.01
C LEU A 26 22.32 -5.82 7.60
N ASP A 27 21.29 -6.27 6.89
CA ASP A 27 21.21 -7.64 6.35
C ASP A 27 22.41 -7.97 5.43
N GLU A 28 22.86 -6.99 4.66
CA GLU A 28 23.99 -7.13 3.71
C GLU A 28 25.35 -6.77 4.34
N GLY A 29 25.40 -6.51 5.65
CA GLY A 29 26.63 -6.21 6.38
C GLY A 29 27.25 -4.85 6.04
N LEU A 30 26.44 -3.88 5.60
CA LEU A 30 26.82 -2.48 5.37
C LEU A 30 26.64 -1.66 6.66
N GLU A 31 27.23 -0.46 6.70
CA GLU A 31 27.10 0.47 7.83
C GLU A 31 26.18 1.65 7.46
N PRO A 32 24.87 1.59 7.76
CA PRO A 32 23.95 2.68 7.49
C PRO A 32 24.07 3.80 8.53
N VAL A 33 24.02 5.04 8.05
CA VAL A 33 23.74 6.25 8.85
C VAL A 33 22.55 6.95 8.22
N CYS A 34 21.44 6.96 8.94
CA CYS A 34 20.21 7.63 8.54
C CYS A 34 20.15 9.03 9.13
N TYR A 35 19.79 10.00 8.29
CA TYR A 35 19.52 11.37 8.70
C TYR A 35 18.02 11.63 8.60
N GLU A 36 17.39 11.90 9.74
CA GLU A 36 16.00 12.31 9.82
C GLU A 36 15.96 13.77 10.28
N SER A 37 15.32 14.60 9.47
CA SER A 37 15.14 16.01 9.77
C SER A 37 14.26 16.25 11.00
N SER A 38 13.35 15.32 11.32
CA SER A 38 12.41 15.40 12.44
C SER A 38 12.97 14.76 13.71
N ASP A 39 12.23 14.92 14.80
CA ASP A 39 12.51 14.35 16.12
C ASP A 39 12.07 12.88 16.29
N ASP A 40 11.38 12.29 15.31
CA ASP A 40 10.88 10.91 15.37
C ASP A 40 10.90 10.23 13.98
N ILE A 41 10.69 8.92 13.93
CA ILE A 41 10.56 8.13 12.70
C ILE A 41 9.16 8.26 12.08
N GLY A 42 8.94 7.58 10.96
CA GLY A 42 7.60 7.30 10.41
C GLY A 42 7.14 8.26 9.31
N GLY A 43 7.70 9.47 9.25
CA GLY A 43 7.44 10.43 8.18
C GLY A 43 5.94 10.72 8.00
N LEU A 44 5.40 10.41 6.81
CA LEU A 44 3.98 10.62 6.46
C LEU A 44 3.01 10.08 7.52
N TRP A 45 3.30 8.93 8.12
CA TRP A 45 2.37 8.24 9.03
C TRP A 45 2.32 8.85 10.42
N ARG A 46 3.25 9.74 10.76
CA ARG A 46 3.23 10.46 12.02
C ARG A 46 2.33 11.68 11.89
N PHE A 47 1.10 11.56 12.40
CA PHE A 47 0.19 12.70 12.47
C PHE A 47 0.79 13.83 13.34
N LYS A 48 0.68 15.05 12.83
CA LYS A 48 0.94 16.29 13.54
C LYS A 48 -0.19 17.27 13.26
N GLU A 49 -0.61 18.00 14.27
CA GLU A 49 -1.64 19.03 14.16
C GLU A 49 -1.21 20.11 13.14
N ASN A 50 0.01 20.61 13.29
CA ASN A 50 0.55 21.65 12.41
C ASN A 50 1.41 21.02 11.31
N PRO A 51 1.10 21.24 10.02
CA PRO A 51 1.96 20.82 8.92
C PRO A 51 3.34 21.48 9.02
N GLU A 52 4.39 20.69 8.85
CA GLU A 52 5.76 21.19 8.80
C GLU A 52 6.18 21.48 7.35
N PRO A 53 6.94 22.55 7.07
CA PRO A 53 7.49 22.80 5.74
C PRO A 53 8.27 21.58 5.20
N ASP A 54 8.19 21.34 3.90
CA ASP A 54 8.91 20.29 3.16
C ASP A 54 8.64 18.82 3.59
N ARG A 55 7.72 18.56 4.52
CA ARG A 55 7.37 17.21 4.99
C ARG A 55 5.96 16.83 4.65
N ALA A 56 5.68 15.59 4.26
CA ALA A 56 4.31 15.15 4.03
C ALA A 56 3.42 15.33 5.28
N SER A 57 2.14 15.58 5.06
CA SER A 57 1.16 15.87 6.10
C SER A 57 -0.09 15.03 5.85
N ILE A 58 -0.65 14.48 6.93
CA ILE A 58 -1.90 13.72 6.93
C ILE A 58 -2.94 14.40 7.80
N TYR A 59 -4.21 14.13 7.53
CA TYR A 59 -5.33 14.48 8.41
C TYR A 59 -5.52 13.42 9.50
N HIS A 60 -6.21 13.80 10.58
CA HIS A 60 -6.26 13.00 11.80
C HIS A 60 -6.86 11.62 11.55
N SER A 61 -7.94 11.53 10.78
CA SER A 61 -8.71 10.31 10.54
C SER A 61 -8.14 9.36 9.50
N VAL A 62 -6.91 9.59 8.98
CA VAL A 62 -6.32 8.71 7.97
C VAL A 62 -6.25 7.27 8.49
N ILE A 63 -6.94 6.39 7.76
CA ILE A 63 -6.87 4.93 7.89
C ILE A 63 -6.25 4.39 6.61
N ILE A 64 -5.23 3.54 6.75
CA ILE A 64 -4.58 2.91 5.59
C ILE A 64 -5.60 2.24 4.69
N ASN A 65 -5.42 2.38 3.38
CA ASN A 65 -6.31 1.80 2.39
C ASN A 65 -5.88 0.36 2.01
N THR A 66 -4.64 -0.04 2.31
CA THR A 66 -4.15 -1.39 2.04
C THR A 66 -4.25 -2.27 3.29
N SER A 67 -4.74 -3.51 3.14
CA SER A 67 -4.88 -4.45 4.26
C SER A 67 -3.55 -4.78 4.94
N LYS A 68 -3.58 -5.03 6.25
CA LYS A 68 -2.42 -5.32 7.10
C LYS A 68 -1.53 -6.44 6.52
N GLU A 69 -2.14 -7.46 5.93
CA GLU A 69 -1.41 -8.60 5.37
C GLU A 69 -0.73 -8.33 4.03
N MET A 70 -1.15 -7.24 3.36
CA MET A 70 -0.61 -6.84 2.05
C MET A 70 0.43 -5.72 2.18
N MET A 71 0.39 -4.93 3.25
CA MET A 71 1.26 -3.77 3.45
C MET A 71 2.49 -4.03 4.33
N CYS A 72 2.48 -5.09 5.16
CA CYS A 72 3.55 -5.36 6.13
C CYS A 72 4.93 -5.54 5.49
N PHE A 73 5.99 -5.43 6.31
CA PHE A 73 7.33 -5.78 5.87
C PHE A 73 7.41 -7.31 5.69
N SER A 74 8.16 -7.75 4.69
CA SER A 74 8.11 -9.14 4.21
C SER A 74 8.57 -10.19 5.22
N ASP A 75 9.33 -9.77 6.23
CA ASP A 75 9.86 -10.58 7.33
C ASP A 75 9.34 -10.14 8.72
N PHE A 76 8.33 -9.27 8.77
CA PHE A 76 7.77 -8.78 10.02
C PHE A 76 6.25 -8.54 9.87
N PRO A 77 5.41 -9.55 10.17
CA PRO A 77 3.95 -9.40 10.11
C PRO A 77 3.45 -8.36 11.11
N ILE A 78 2.37 -7.67 10.74
CA ILE A 78 1.62 -6.81 11.67
C ILE A 78 0.96 -7.69 12.75
N PRO A 79 0.87 -7.23 14.02
CA PRO A 79 0.25 -8.00 15.09
C PRO A 79 -1.15 -8.51 14.73
N ALA A 80 -1.43 -9.75 15.11
CA ALA A 80 -2.65 -10.43 14.65
C ALA A 80 -3.94 -9.78 15.20
N ASN A 81 -3.87 -9.14 16.36
CA ASN A 81 -4.96 -8.39 16.98
C ASN A 81 -5.21 -7.00 16.35
N PHE A 82 -4.31 -6.49 15.50
CA PHE A 82 -4.53 -5.20 14.84
C PHE A 82 -5.63 -5.33 13.77
N PRO A 83 -6.43 -4.28 13.55
CA PRO A 83 -7.46 -4.27 12.53
C PRO A 83 -6.84 -4.42 11.13
N ASN A 84 -7.61 -4.96 10.18
CA ASN A 84 -7.15 -5.12 8.80
C ASN A 84 -6.78 -3.79 8.14
N TYR A 85 -7.48 -2.72 8.51
CA TYR A 85 -7.18 -1.35 8.12
C TYR A 85 -6.92 -0.53 9.37
N MET A 86 -5.69 -0.06 9.49
CA MET A 86 -5.19 0.62 10.67
C MET A 86 -5.28 2.12 10.54
N HIS A 87 -5.72 2.77 11.62
CA HIS A 87 -5.51 4.20 11.82
C HIS A 87 -4.01 4.52 11.77
N ASN A 88 -3.64 5.73 11.34
CA ASN A 88 -2.25 6.16 11.24
C ASN A 88 -1.44 5.95 12.54
N SER A 89 -2.07 6.08 13.71
CA SER A 89 -1.44 5.80 15.01
C SER A 89 -0.96 4.35 15.15
N LEU A 90 -1.75 3.37 14.71
CA LEU A 90 -1.36 1.95 14.75
C LEU A 90 -0.29 1.61 13.71
N ILE A 91 -0.24 2.34 12.59
CA ILE A 91 0.88 2.24 11.64
C ILE A 91 2.17 2.74 12.29
N MET A 92 2.11 3.84 13.05
CA MET A 92 3.25 4.33 13.82
C MET A 92 3.72 3.34 14.87
N ASP A 93 2.80 2.71 15.60
CA ASP A 93 3.13 1.65 16.56
C ASP A 93 3.85 0.48 15.87
N TYR A 94 3.35 0.05 14.70
CA TYR A 94 4.00 -1.00 13.91
C TYR A 94 5.40 -0.60 13.42
N PHE A 95 5.63 0.66 13.02
CA PHE A 95 6.97 1.12 12.64
C PHE A 95 7.94 1.17 13.82
N ARG A 96 7.46 1.54 15.01
CA ARG A 96 8.26 1.47 16.24
C ARG A 96 8.60 0.03 16.58
N MET A 97 7.64 -0.90 16.51
CA MET A 97 7.88 -2.34 16.68
C MET A 97 8.94 -2.86 15.71
N TYR A 98 8.89 -2.46 14.44
CA TYR A 98 9.88 -2.86 13.43
C TYR A 98 11.27 -2.28 13.74
N ALA A 99 11.34 -0.99 14.06
CA ALA A 99 12.58 -0.31 14.41
C ALA A 99 13.23 -0.92 15.66
N ASP A 100 12.44 -1.26 16.68
CA ASP A 100 12.90 -1.89 17.91
C ASP A 100 13.34 -3.33 17.66
N HIS A 101 12.55 -4.12 16.93
CA HIS A 101 12.87 -5.53 16.65
C HIS A 101 14.21 -5.69 15.93
N PHE A 102 14.47 -4.84 14.93
CA PHE A 102 15.71 -4.87 14.16
C PHE A 102 16.77 -3.88 14.67
N GLN A 103 16.53 -3.20 15.80
CA GLN A 103 17.46 -2.26 16.43
C GLN A 103 17.92 -1.14 15.47
N LEU A 104 16.99 -0.57 14.70
CA LEU A 104 17.27 0.39 13.63
C LEU A 104 17.53 1.81 14.17
N THR A 105 16.89 2.18 15.29
CA THR A 105 16.91 3.55 15.83
C THR A 105 18.34 4.06 16.13
N LYS A 106 19.26 3.17 16.53
CA LYS A 106 20.67 3.53 16.79
C LYS A 106 21.43 4.02 15.54
N HIS A 107 20.90 3.75 14.34
CA HIS A 107 21.46 4.20 13.07
C HIS A 107 20.85 5.52 12.59
N ILE A 108 19.91 6.09 13.33
CA ILE A 108 19.16 7.30 12.94
C ILE A 108 19.66 8.50 13.74
N ARG A 109 20.00 9.57 13.03
CA ARG A 109 20.31 10.89 13.59
C ARG A 109 19.10 11.78 13.36
N PHE A 110 18.32 11.97 14.42
CA PHE A 110 17.17 12.86 14.43
C PHE A 110 17.59 14.33 14.43
N ASN A 111 16.63 15.20 14.11
CA ASN A 111 16.81 16.64 14.00
C ASN A 111 18.04 17.03 13.17
N THR A 112 18.29 16.28 12.09
CA THR A 112 19.45 16.47 11.22
C THR A 112 18.96 16.52 9.77
N LYS A 113 18.91 17.72 9.20
CA LYS A 113 18.48 17.97 7.82
C LYS A 113 19.67 17.74 6.88
N VAL A 114 19.47 16.95 5.83
CA VAL A 114 20.46 16.87 4.74
C VAL A 114 20.22 18.08 3.83
N LEU A 115 21.23 18.94 3.72
CA LEU A 115 21.18 20.13 2.87
C LEU A 115 21.56 19.78 1.43
N GLN A 116 22.56 18.92 1.25
CA GLN A 116 23.14 18.66 -0.05
C GLN A 116 23.81 17.29 -0.14
N VAL A 117 23.67 16.67 -1.31
CA VAL A 117 24.39 15.46 -1.72
C VAL A 117 25.11 15.76 -3.02
N ARG A 118 26.44 15.61 -3.06
CA ARG A 118 27.26 15.80 -4.27
C ARG A 118 28.14 14.59 -4.50
N GLN A 119 28.36 14.27 -5.78
CA GLN A 119 29.46 13.38 -6.15
C GLN A 119 30.78 14.04 -5.77
N ARG A 120 31.71 13.27 -5.21
CA ARG A 120 33.07 13.78 -4.94
C ARG A 120 33.79 14.10 -6.24
N SER A 121 34.82 14.94 -6.16
CA SER A 121 35.67 15.28 -7.31
C SER A 121 36.33 14.05 -7.95
N ASP A 122 36.58 12.99 -7.17
CA ASP A 122 37.17 11.73 -7.61
C ASP A 122 36.14 10.61 -7.85
N PHE A 123 34.84 10.93 -7.95
CA PHE A 123 33.74 9.95 -8.04
C PHE A 123 33.93 8.88 -9.11
N ALA A 124 34.52 9.22 -10.26
CA ALA A 124 34.79 8.25 -11.33
C ALA A 124 35.70 7.09 -10.88
N HIS A 125 36.53 7.30 -9.85
CA HIS A 125 37.40 6.29 -9.25
C HIS A 125 36.86 5.80 -7.90
N SER A 126 36.39 6.71 -7.05
CA SER A 126 35.97 6.39 -5.67
C SER A 126 34.53 5.89 -5.57
N GLY A 127 33.63 6.39 -6.42
CA GLY A 127 32.18 6.19 -6.31
C GLY A 127 31.54 6.88 -5.10
N GLN A 128 32.27 7.75 -4.40
CA GLN A 128 31.87 8.31 -3.10
C GLN A 128 31.13 9.64 -3.19
N TRP A 129 30.33 9.91 -2.17
CA TRP A 129 29.46 11.09 -2.08
C TRP A 129 29.83 11.96 -0.89
N ASP A 130 29.82 13.28 -1.11
CA ASP A 130 29.82 14.28 -0.05
C ASP A 130 28.36 14.58 0.35
N VAL A 131 28.05 14.36 1.63
CA VAL A 131 26.74 14.63 2.23
C VAL A 131 26.90 15.73 3.26
N GLU A 132 26.22 16.85 3.04
CA GLU A 132 26.20 18.01 3.93
C GLU A 132 24.92 18.02 4.75
N THR A 133 25.07 18.11 6.07
CA THR A 133 23.96 18.03 7.02
C THR A 133 23.98 19.19 7.98
N GLU A 134 22.81 19.65 8.41
CA GLU A 134 22.61 20.68 9.42
C GLU A 134 21.81 20.09 10.58
N ASN A 135 22.31 20.25 11.81
CA ASN A 135 21.60 19.82 13.00
C ASN A 135 20.61 20.88 13.50
N LYS A 136 19.83 20.58 14.55
CA LYS A 136 18.89 21.52 15.19
C LYS A 136 19.50 22.84 15.66
N ASP A 137 20.81 22.88 15.93
CA ASP A 137 21.52 24.05 16.42
C ASP A 137 22.08 24.91 15.26
N GLY A 138 21.75 24.57 14.01
CA GLY A 138 22.26 25.25 12.81
C GLY A 138 23.72 24.91 12.48
N LYS A 139 24.30 23.89 13.12
CA LYS A 139 25.68 23.48 12.85
C LYS A 139 25.71 22.57 11.64
N THR A 140 26.48 22.99 10.63
CA THR A 140 26.69 22.22 9.41
C THR A 140 27.90 21.30 9.51
N GLU A 141 27.76 20.06 9.06
CA GLU A 141 28.81 19.05 8.98
C GLU A 141 28.83 18.42 7.58
N LYS A 142 30.03 18.02 7.13
CA LYS A 142 30.22 17.30 5.86
C LYS A 142 30.73 15.89 6.15
N HIS A 143 30.14 14.93 5.46
CA HIS A 143 30.41 13.52 5.64
C HIS A 143 30.62 12.82 4.30
N ILE A 144 31.58 11.90 4.25
CA ILE A 144 31.85 11.07 3.07
C ILE A 144 31.17 9.71 3.25
N PHE A 145 30.48 9.27 2.20
CA PHE A 145 29.81 7.97 2.15
C PHE A 145 30.10 7.23 0.84
N ASP A 146 30.10 5.90 0.88
CA ASP A 146 30.32 5.05 -0.29
C ASP A 146 29.06 4.89 -1.15
N ALA A 147 27.88 5.11 -0.56
CA ALA A 147 26.60 5.11 -1.26
C ALA A 147 25.58 5.99 -0.54
N VAL A 148 24.53 6.39 -1.27
CA VAL A 148 23.42 7.20 -0.75
C VAL A 148 22.09 6.58 -1.17
N MET A 149 21.16 6.45 -0.23
CA MET A 149 19.78 6.01 -0.43
C MET A 149 18.82 7.17 -0.08
N ILE A 150 18.08 7.66 -1.07
CA ILE A 150 17.16 8.80 -0.90
C ILE A 150 15.77 8.28 -0.53
N CYS A 151 15.27 8.67 0.65
CA CYS A 151 14.01 8.17 1.23
C CYS A 151 13.07 9.31 1.69
N ILE A 152 13.11 10.46 1.01
CA ILE A 152 12.36 11.68 1.39
C ILE A 152 10.86 11.65 1.07
N GLY A 153 10.38 10.59 0.40
CA GLY A 153 8.99 10.50 -0.06
C GLY A 153 8.69 11.46 -1.23
N HIS A 154 7.42 11.52 -1.63
CA HIS A 154 6.99 12.35 -2.77
C HIS A 154 5.69 13.14 -2.53
N HIS A 155 5.02 12.94 -1.38
CA HIS A 155 3.78 13.64 -1.02
C HIS A 155 4.03 14.92 -0.20
N CYS A 156 5.22 15.52 -0.30
CA CYS A 156 5.59 16.68 0.51
C CYS A 156 5.14 18.01 -0.12
N HIS A 157 5.27 18.16 -1.43
CA HIS A 157 4.98 19.42 -2.10
C HIS A 157 3.55 19.43 -2.65
N PRO A 158 2.67 20.33 -2.18
CA PRO A 158 1.30 20.42 -2.68
C PRO A 158 1.31 20.94 -4.12
N ASN A 159 0.44 20.37 -4.97
CA ASN A 159 0.18 20.90 -6.30
C ASN A 159 -1.16 21.63 -6.28
N LEU A 160 -1.10 22.97 -6.30
CA LEU A 160 -2.28 23.83 -6.22
C LEU A 160 -2.41 24.64 -7.52
N PRO A 161 -3.06 24.10 -8.57
CA PRO A 161 -3.15 24.76 -9.87
C PRO A 161 -4.24 25.84 -9.85
N LEU A 162 -4.02 26.94 -9.11
CA LEU A 162 -5.00 28.02 -8.96
C LEU A 162 -5.42 28.64 -10.30
N HIS A 163 -4.53 28.66 -11.29
CA HIS A 163 -4.81 29.14 -12.64
C HIS A 163 -5.90 28.33 -13.37
N ASP A 164 -6.19 27.09 -12.96
CA ASP A 164 -7.27 26.27 -13.53
C ASP A 164 -8.66 26.75 -13.06
N PHE A 165 -8.75 27.68 -12.10
CA PHE A 165 -9.99 28.07 -11.42
C PHE A 165 -10.21 29.60 -11.52
N PRO A 166 -10.85 30.08 -12.60
CA PRO A 166 -11.11 31.50 -12.80
C PRO A 166 -11.88 32.11 -11.62
N GLY A 167 -11.42 33.27 -11.12
CA GLY A 167 -12.06 34.02 -10.04
C GLY A 167 -11.73 33.54 -8.62
N ILE A 168 -10.82 32.57 -8.47
CA ILE A 168 -10.32 32.10 -7.15
C ILE A 168 -9.67 33.23 -6.33
N ASP A 169 -9.10 34.23 -7.01
CA ASP A 169 -8.52 35.46 -6.45
C ASP A 169 -9.56 36.39 -5.82
N THR A 170 -10.82 36.29 -6.25
CA THR A 170 -11.96 37.03 -5.70
C THR A 170 -12.82 36.21 -4.73
N PHE A 171 -12.43 34.97 -4.45
CA PHE A 171 -13.17 34.10 -3.56
C PHE A 171 -13.04 34.57 -2.10
N GLU A 172 -14.17 34.85 -1.47
CA GLU A 172 -14.22 35.40 -0.10
C GLU A 172 -14.11 34.32 0.98
N GLY A 173 -14.39 33.06 0.62
CA GLY A 173 -14.26 31.92 1.52
C GLY A 173 -12.82 31.45 1.69
N THR A 174 -12.63 30.45 2.54
CA THR A 174 -11.31 29.84 2.75
C THR A 174 -11.05 28.78 1.69
N TYR A 175 -9.80 28.68 1.22
CA TYR A 175 -9.39 27.54 0.42
C TYR A 175 -7.98 27.07 0.80
N PHE A 176 -7.75 25.77 0.71
CA PHE A 176 -6.44 25.17 0.96
C PHE A 176 -6.29 23.83 0.25
N HIS A 177 -5.05 23.35 0.21
CA HIS A 177 -4.76 22.00 -0.25
C HIS A 177 -5.02 20.99 0.87
N SER A 178 -5.48 19.79 0.53
CA SER A 178 -5.76 18.65 1.44
C SER A 178 -4.61 18.27 2.38
N ARG A 179 -3.40 18.74 2.09
CA ARG A 179 -2.21 18.67 2.96
C ARG A 179 -2.42 19.40 4.29
N ASP A 180 -3.15 20.51 4.25
CA ASP A 180 -3.37 21.41 5.38
C ASP A 180 -4.67 21.08 6.14
N TYR A 181 -5.50 20.19 5.57
CA TYR A 181 -6.66 19.64 6.27
C TYR A 181 -6.22 18.76 7.45
N LYS A 182 -6.91 18.88 8.60
CA LYS A 182 -6.61 18.13 9.81
C LYS A 182 -7.83 17.46 10.42
N THR A 183 -8.84 18.26 10.70
CA THR A 183 -10.07 17.84 11.38
C THR A 183 -11.26 18.61 10.80
N PRO A 184 -12.48 18.07 10.88
CA PRO A 184 -13.66 18.68 10.27
C PRO A 184 -14.30 19.79 11.12
N GLU A 185 -13.98 19.90 12.41
CA GLU A 185 -14.76 20.67 13.41
C GLU A 185 -14.93 22.16 13.07
N GLU A 186 -13.91 22.79 12.48
CA GLU A 186 -13.94 24.21 12.05
C GLU A 186 -15.02 24.48 10.99
N TRP A 187 -15.45 23.44 10.28
CA TRP A 187 -16.37 23.51 9.14
C TRP A 187 -17.81 23.12 9.51
N ARG A 188 -18.10 22.99 10.80
CA ARG A 188 -19.45 22.67 11.28
C ARG A 188 -20.47 23.71 10.81
N ASN A 189 -21.60 23.23 10.28
CA ASN A 189 -22.71 24.03 9.76
C ASN A 189 -22.37 24.99 8.60
N LYS A 190 -21.18 24.87 8.00
CA LYS A 190 -20.73 25.64 6.82
C LYS A 190 -21.03 24.91 5.50
N LYS A 191 -20.99 25.59 4.36
CA LYS A 191 -21.02 24.95 3.02
C LYS A 191 -19.61 24.76 2.50
N ALA A 192 -19.30 23.56 2.00
CA ALA A 192 -17.96 23.22 1.53
C ALA A 192 -17.98 22.56 0.14
N VAL A 193 -16.96 22.85 -0.65
CA VAL A 193 -16.68 22.20 -1.94
C VAL A 193 -15.35 21.46 -1.84
N VAL A 194 -15.35 20.15 -2.09
CA VAL A 194 -14.13 19.38 -2.27
C VAL A 194 -13.92 19.15 -3.76
N ILE A 195 -12.75 19.53 -4.27
CA ILE A 195 -12.39 19.30 -5.67
C ILE A 195 -11.71 17.93 -5.77
N GLY A 196 -12.02 17.18 -6.83
CA GLY A 196 -11.41 15.92 -7.19
C GLY A 196 -11.78 14.71 -6.30
N ILE A 197 -11.92 13.56 -6.96
CA ILE A 197 -12.33 12.28 -6.36
C ILE A 197 -11.16 11.29 -6.24
N GLY A 198 -9.98 11.80 -5.88
CA GLY A 198 -8.87 10.94 -5.43
C GLY A 198 -9.14 10.41 -4.00
N ASN A 199 -8.31 9.50 -3.50
CA ASN A 199 -8.49 8.93 -2.15
C ASN A 199 -8.63 10.01 -1.07
N SER A 200 -7.74 11.01 -1.04
CA SER A 200 -7.84 12.13 -0.09
C SER A 200 -9.10 12.95 -0.28
N GLY A 201 -9.52 13.22 -1.53
CA GLY A 201 -10.73 13.99 -1.81
C GLY A 201 -12.00 13.26 -1.36
N GLY A 202 -12.08 11.94 -1.60
CA GLY A 202 -13.18 11.12 -1.13
C GLY A 202 -13.27 11.03 0.39
N ASP A 203 -12.15 10.80 1.07
CA ASP A 203 -12.11 10.70 2.53
C ASP A 203 -12.46 12.04 3.20
N ILE A 204 -11.88 13.14 2.74
CA ILE A 204 -12.19 14.49 3.27
C ILE A 204 -13.65 14.87 2.99
N ALA A 205 -14.17 14.55 1.80
CA ALA A 205 -15.57 14.78 1.47
C ALA A 205 -16.50 14.04 2.44
N VAL A 206 -16.26 12.73 2.65
CA VAL A 206 -17.05 11.94 3.59
C VAL A 206 -16.98 12.52 5.00
N GLU A 207 -15.79 12.88 5.48
CA GLU A 207 -15.62 13.37 6.84
C GLU A 207 -16.30 14.73 7.04
N LEU A 208 -16.07 15.69 6.15
CA LEU A 208 -16.71 17.01 6.20
C LEU A 208 -18.24 16.91 6.11
N SER A 209 -18.79 16.00 5.28
CA SER A 209 -20.24 15.80 5.13
C SER A 209 -20.97 15.43 6.42
N ARG A 210 -20.24 15.01 7.47
CA ARG A 210 -20.81 14.69 8.78
C ARG A 210 -21.11 15.92 9.62
N VAL A 211 -20.47 17.06 9.33
CA VAL A 211 -20.55 18.27 10.15
C VAL A 211 -20.98 19.51 9.37
N THR A 212 -20.73 19.56 8.07
CA THR A 212 -21.11 20.69 7.21
C THR A 212 -22.63 20.76 7.03
N LYS A 213 -23.14 21.95 6.71
CA LYS A 213 -24.54 22.15 6.32
C LYS A 213 -24.85 21.45 5.00
N GLN A 214 -23.90 21.52 4.06
CA GLN A 214 -23.95 20.82 2.78
C GLN A 214 -22.53 20.68 2.23
N LEU A 215 -22.19 19.50 1.70
CA LEU A 215 -20.96 19.28 0.96
C LEU A 215 -21.24 19.04 -0.54
N TYR A 216 -20.40 19.63 -1.38
CA TYR A 216 -20.34 19.36 -2.82
C TYR A 216 -19.00 18.72 -3.19
N LEU A 217 -19.03 17.63 -3.95
CA LEU A 217 -17.83 16.96 -4.45
C LEU A 217 -17.73 17.21 -5.97
N SER A 218 -16.81 18.07 -6.38
CA SER A 218 -16.58 18.40 -7.79
C SER A 218 -15.63 17.39 -8.44
N THR A 219 -16.00 16.81 -9.58
CA THR A 219 -15.14 15.88 -10.33
C THR A 219 -15.12 16.16 -11.83
N ARG A 220 -13.93 16.05 -12.43
CA ARG A 220 -13.72 16.27 -13.88
C ARG A 220 -14.15 15.07 -14.73
N ARG A 221 -13.86 13.84 -14.27
CA ARG A 221 -14.02 12.60 -15.06
C ARG A 221 -14.73 11.48 -14.30
N GLY A 222 -15.11 11.71 -13.04
CA GLY A 222 -15.52 10.65 -12.13
C GLY A 222 -14.37 9.71 -11.75
N ALA A 223 -14.67 8.69 -10.96
CA ALA A 223 -13.77 7.59 -10.63
C ALA A 223 -14.60 6.35 -10.24
N TRP A 224 -14.01 5.18 -10.41
CA TRP A 224 -14.55 3.94 -9.84
C TRP A 224 -14.37 3.98 -8.33
N ILE A 225 -15.45 3.77 -7.57
CA ILE A 225 -15.39 3.68 -6.11
C ILE A 225 -15.52 2.21 -5.74
N LEU A 226 -14.57 1.72 -4.95
CA LEU A 226 -14.54 0.37 -4.44
C LEU A 226 -14.51 0.44 -2.90
N ASN A 227 -15.24 -0.45 -2.23
CA ASN A 227 -15.30 -0.46 -0.78
C ASN A 227 -14.16 -1.31 -0.22
N ARG A 228 -13.58 -0.90 0.91
CA ARG A 228 -12.74 -1.80 1.70
C ARG A 228 -13.51 -3.10 1.91
N VAL A 229 -14.81 -3.13 2.18
CA VAL A 229 -15.60 -4.39 2.23
C VAL A 229 -16.18 -4.77 0.85
N GLY A 230 -15.74 -5.87 0.24
CA GLY A 230 -16.35 -6.47 -0.97
C GLY A 230 -16.72 -7.95 -0.80
N ASP A 231 -16.77 -8.74 -1.89
CA ASP A 231 -17.39 -10.08 -1.93
C ASP A 231 -16.86 -11.04 -0.85
N ASN A 232 -17.75 -11.66 -0.05
CA ASN A 232 -17.39 -12.47 1.12
C ASN A 232 -16.45 -11.74 2.12
N GLY A 233 -16.49 -10.41 2.15
CA GLY A 233 -15.57 -9.58 2.90
C GLY A 233 -14.22 -9.33 2.21
N GLN A 234 -14.05 -9.57 0.90
CA GLN A 234 -12.80 -9.34 0.15
C GLN A 234 -12.72 -7.93 -0.46
N HIS A 235 -11.53 -7.35 -0.59
CA HIS A 235 -11.39 -5.90 -0.50
C HIS A 235 -10.81 -5.19 -1.74
N PRO A 236 -11.62 -4.52 -2.58
CA PRO A 236 -11.13 -3.60 -3.61
C PRO A 236 -11.21 -2.13 -3.14
N THR A 237 -10.14 -1.34 -3.22
CA THR A 237 -10.05 -0.05 -2.51
C THR A 237 -10.50 1.19 -3.29
N VAL A 238 -11.30 2.07 -2.66
CA VAL A 238 -11.35 3.56 -2.76
C VAL A 238 -11.96 4.21 -1.49
N ASN A 239 -13.21 3.93 -1.10
CA ASN A 239 -13.88 4.55 0.07
C ASN A 239 -15.20 3.83 0.41
N ASP A 240 -15.45 3.49 1.69
CA ASP A 240 -16.62 2.70 2.13
C ASP A 240 -17.93 3.49 2.31
N GLU A 241 -17.82 4.79 2.60
CA GLU A 241 -18.97 5.60 3.02
C GLU A 241 -19.47 6.53 1.93
N LEU A 242 -18.63 6.89 0.96
CA LEU A 242 -18.96 7.85 -0.08
C LEU A 242 -20.27 7.50 -0.83
N PRO A 243 -20.55 6.24 -1.22
CA PRO A 243 -21.84 5.89 -1.83
C PRO A 243 -23.03 6.21 -0.92
N ASN A 244 -22.95 5.90 0.37
CA ASN A 244 -24.03 6.17 1.34
C ASN A 244 -24.22 7.67 1.59
N ARG A 245 -23.13 8.45 1.58
CA ARG A 245 -23.18 9.92 1.71
C ARG A 245 -23.81 10.58 0.49
N ILE A 246 -23.56 10.05 -0.71
CA ILE A 246 -24.21 10.49 -1.94
C ILE A 246 -25.71 10.15 -1.91
N LEU A 247 -26.06 8.91 -1.57
CA LEU A 247 -27.45 8.46 -1.51
C LEU A 247 -28.30 9.24 -0.48
N SER A 248 -27.70 9.65 0.64
CA SER A 248 -28.37 10.46 1.66
C SER A 248 -28.43 11.96 1.33
N GLY A 249 -27.79 12.41 0.24
CA GLY A 249 -27.74 13.82 -0.16
C GLY A 249 -26.78 14.70 0.65
N THR A 250 -26.11 14.14 1.67
CA THR A 250 -25.10 14.85 2.47
C THR A 250 -23.86 15.24 1.66
N VAL A 251 -23.54 14.43 0.63
CA VAL A 251 -22.57 14.76 -0.41
C VAL A 251 -23.31 14.87 -1.75
N GLN A 252 -23.21 16.02 -2.41
CA GLN A 252 -23.75 16.21 -3.76
C GLN A 252 -22.61 16.26 -4.78
N VAL A 253 -22.61 15.32 -5.72
CA VAL A 253 -21.59 15.31 -6.78
C VAL A 253 -21.91 16.40 -7.81
N LYS A 254 -20.89 17.16 -8.18
CA LYS A 254 -20.96 18.23 -9.18
C LYS A 254 -19.92 18.00 -10.28
N PRO A 255 -20.14 18.54 -11.50
CA PRO A 255 -19.10 18.53 -12.52
C PRO A 255 -17.95 19.47 -12.12
N ASN A 256 -17.02 19.71 -13.03
CA ASN A 256 -15.89 20.59 -12.77
C ASN A 256 -16.36 22.03 -12.49
N ILE A 257 -15.57 22.77 -11.71
CA ILE A 257 -15.83 24.18 -11.43
C ILE A 257 -15.54 24.99 -12.69
N ARG A 258 -16.49 25.83 -13.08
CA ARG A 258 -16.37 26.75 -14.19
C ARG A 258 -15.70 28.06 -13.77
N ARG A 259 -16.12 28.63 -12.64
CA ARG A 259 -15.52 29.82 -12.01
C ARG A 259 -15.99 29.99 -10.55
N LEU A 260 -15.27 30.82 -9.81
CA LEU A 260 -15.65 31.32 -8.49
C LEU A 260 -15.93 32.83 -8.57
N GLN A 261 -16.85 33.33 -7.75
CA GLN A 261 -17.15 34.76 -7.67
C GLN A 261 -17.70 35.11 -6.28
N GLY A 262 -16.97 35.93 -5.51
CA GLY A 262 -17.34 36.28 -4.13
C GLY A 262 -17.40 35.01 -3.28
N SER A 263 -18.56 34.70 -2.70
CA SER A 263 -18.81 33.43 -1.98
C SER A 263 -19.47 32.34 -2.83
N SER A 264 -19.61 32.53 -4.15
CA SER A 264 -20.32 31.58 -5.03
C SER A 264 -19.36 30.73 -5.87
N VAL A 265 -19.80 29.50 -6.18
CA VAL A 265 -19.11 28.56 -7.07
C VAL A 265 -20.07 28.13 -8.18
N GLU A 266 -19.71 28.42 -9.43
CA GLU A 266 -20.42 27.99 -10.64
C GLU A 266 -19.77 26.74 -11.23
N PHE A 267 -20.58 25.75 -11.61
CA PHE A 267 -20.13 24.49 -12.19
C PHE A 267 -20.43 24.43 -13.70
N ASP A 268 -19.78 23.51 -14.41
CA ASP A 268 -19.91 23.38 -15.87
C ASP A 268 -21.33 23.04 -16.37
N ASP A 269 -22.19 22.49 -15.50
CA ASP A 269 -23.61 22.24 -15.82
C ASP A 269 -24.50 23.49 -15.67
N GLY A 270 -23.91 24.64 -15.33
CA GLY A 270 -24.60 25.90 -15.08
C GLY A 270 -25.22 26.00 -13.69
N SER A 271 -25.10 24.98 -12.84
CA SER A 271 -25.54 25.08 -11.45
C SER A 271 -24.60 25.98 -10.64
N VAL A 272 -25.18 26.73 -9.71
CA VAL A 272 -24.45 27.65 -8.84
C VAL A 272 -24.74 27.30 -7.38
N VAL A 273 -23.69 27.33 -6.56
CA VAL A 273 -23.81 27.22 -5.11
C VAL A 273 -23.33 28.53 -4.49
N GLU A 274 -24.23 29.17 -3.75
CA GLU A 274 -23.96 30.41 -3.01
C GLU A 274 -23.51 30.12 -1.57
N ASP A 275 -22.89 31.10 -0.92
CA ASP A 275 -22.38 31.06 0.45
C ASP A 275 -21.40 29.90 0.73
N VAL A 276 -20.49 29.61 -0.20
CA VAL A 276 -19.44 28.60 0.00
C VAL A 276 -18.38 29.17 0.94
N ASP A 277 -18.22 28.53 2.10
CA ASP A 277 -17.25 28.94 3.11
C ASP A 277 -15.87 28.29 2.90
N LEU A 278 -15.83 27.11 2.26
CA LEU A 278 -14.62 26.30 2.09
C LEU A 278 -14.49 25.69 0.69
N VAL A 279 -13.29 25.78 0.12
CA VAL A 279 -12.87 24.97 -1.04
C VAL A 279 -11.60 24.17 -0.72
N VAL A 280 -11.66 22.84 -0.86
CA VAL A 280 -10.50 21.95 -0.63
C VAL A 280 -9.96 21.40 -1.95
N PHE A 281 -8.65 21.57 -2.17
CA PHE A 281 -7.93 21.02 -3.33
C PHE A 281 -7.22 19.70 -2.96
N PRO A 282 -7.40 18.60 -3.70
CA PRO A 282 -6.86 17.30 -3.31
C PRO A 282 -5.41 17.14 -3.79
N VAL A 283 -4.67 16.22 -3.18
CA VAL A 283 -3.40 15.74 -3.72
C VAL A 283 -3.64 15.15 -5.12
N ARG A 284 -2.91 15.62 -6.14
CA ARG A 284 -2.78 14.89 -7.41
C ARG A 284 -1.70 13.83 -7.24
N ASP A 285 -2.08 12.56 -7.32
CA ASP A 285 -1.12 11.46 -7.35
C ASP A 285 -0.71 11.18 -8.80
N THR A 286 0.59 11.23 -9.09
CA THR A 286 1.14 11.16 -10.48
C THR A 286 1.74 9.81 -10.85
N LEU A 287 1.71 8.83 -9.94
CA LEU A 287 2.40 7.54 -10.13
C LEU A 287 1.39 6.38 -10.19
N SER A 288 1.02 5.96 -11.40
CA SER A 288 0.31 4.70 -11.63
C SER A 288 1.24 3.68 -12.31
N ARG A 289 1.89 2.82 -11.53
CA ARG A 289 2.59 1.63 -12.05
C ARG A 289 2.05 0.37 -11.38
N SER A 290 2.04 -0.75 -12.09
CA SER A 290 1.59 -2.04 -11.56
C SER A 290 2.56 -2.56 -10.49
N THR A 291 2.13 -2.56 -9.23
CA THR A 291 2.92 -3.01 -8.07
C THR A 291 3.39 -4.46 -8.21
N ILE A 292 2.53 -5.36 -8.68
CA ILE A 292 2.87 -6.78 -8.82
C ILE A 292 3.97 -6.94 -9.87
N SER A 293 3.83 -6.31 -11.05
CA SER A 293 4.81 -6.42 -12.14
C SER A 293 6.19 -5.91 -11.72
N THR A 294 6.24 -4.73 -11.08
CA THR A 294 7.51 -4.15 -10.61
C THR A 294 8.15 -5.00 -9.51
N THR A 295 7.37 -5.44 -8.51
CA THR A 295 7.90 -6.26 -7.41
C THR A 295 8.39 -7.62 -7.91
N TRP A 296 7.66 -8.23 -8.86
CA TRP A 296 8.02 -9.50 -9.47
C TRP A 296 9.30 -9.42 -10.31
N MET A 297 9.51 -8.31 -11.02
CA MET A 297 10.74 -8.02 -11.75
C MET A 297 11.93 -7.89 -10.79
N ILE A 298 11.80 -7.06 -9.74
CA ILE A 298 12.85 -6.86 -8.72
C ILE A 298 13.17 -8.20 -8.02
N ALA A 299 12.15 -8.96 -7.64
CA ALA A 299 12.33 -10.27 -7.02
C ALA A 299 13.08 -11.26 -7.93
N GLY A 300 12.90 -11.13 -9.26
CA GLY A 300 13.65 -11.90 -10.25
C GLY A 300 15.14 -11.55 -10.26
N LEU A 301 15.46 -10.25 -10.26
CA LEU A 301 16.83 -9.73 -10.22
C LEU A 301 17.58 -10.16 -8.96
N LEU A 302 16.89 -10.20 -7.81
CA LEU A 302 17.46 -10.58 -6.51
C LEU A 302 17.44 -12.10 -6.25
N GLY A 303 16.88 -12.91 -7.15
CA GLY A 303 16.78 -14.36 -6.99
C GLY A 303 15.79 -14.85 -5.93
N VAL A 304 14.99 -13.95 -5.34
CA VAL A 304 14.01 -14.26 -4.29
C VAL A 304 12.61 -14.61 -4.84
N ARG A 305 12.37 -14.39 -6.14
CA ARG A 305 11.09 -14.68 -6.80
C ARG A 305 10.63 -16.13 -6.60
N PRO A 306 9.42 -16.39 -6.07
CA PRO A 306 8.89 -17.74 -5.93
C PRO A 306 8.87 -18.50 -7.26
N ASN A 307 9.41 -19.71 -7.28
CA ASN A 307 9.29 -20.61 -8.44
C ASN A 307 8.06 -21.48 -8.23
N ILE A 308 6.93 -21.07 -8.80
CA ILE A 308 5.64 -21.73 -8.57
C ILE A 308 5.63 -23.19 -9.06
N PRO A 309 6.10 -23.54 -10.28
CA PRO A 309 6.16 -24.95 -10.69
C PRO A 309 6.98 -25.81 -9.72
N ARG A 310 8.13 -25.33 -9.26
CA ARG A 310 8.96 -26.06 -8.28
C ARG A 310 8.26 -26.19 -6.93
N LEU A 311 7.60 -25.12 -6.46
CA LEU A 311 6.83 -25.14 -5.21
C LEU A 311 5.68 -26.14 -5.29
N LEU A 312 4.97 -26.23 -6.42
CA LEU A 312 3.91 -27.22 -6.61
C LEU A 312 4.43 -28.67 -6.55
N LEU A 313 5.68 -28.91 -6.94
CA LEU A 313 6.32 -30.22 -6.83
C LEU A 313 6.81 -30.54 -5.42
N THR A 314 7.40 -29.56 -4.71
CA THR A 314 8.06 -29.81 -3.40
C THR A 314 7.17 -29.54 -2.18
N ASP A 315 6.27 -28.56 -2.26
CA ASP A 315 5.30 -28.22 -1.21
C ASP A 315 3.99 -27.76 -1.87
N PRO A 316 3.18 -28.69 -2.40
CA PRO A 316 1.99 -28.36 -3.21
C PRO A 316 0.98 -27.48 -2.47
N ARG A 317 0.87 -27.60 -1.13
CA ARG A 317 -0.03 -26.79 -0.32
C ARG A 317 0.42 -25.32 -0.31
N LEU A 318 1.71 -25.08 -0.13
CA LEU A 318 2.27 -23.72 -0.24
C LEU A 318 2.16 -23.21 -1.68
N GLY A 319 2.50 -24.03 -2.68
CA GLY A 319 2.42 -23.67 -4.10
C GLY A 319 1.02 -23.20 -4.52
N LEU A 320 -0.03 -23.90 -4.10
CA LEU A 320 -1.42 -23.51 -4.35
C LEU A 320 -1.80 -22.20 -3.64
N LYS A 321 -1.36 -21.98 -2.39
CA LYS A 321 -1.62 -20.74 -1.66
C LYS A 321 -0.92 -19.53 -2.30
N VAL A 322 0.29 -19.70 -2.83
CA VAL A 322 1.00 -18.60 -3.52
C VAL A 322 0.42 -18.35 -4.91
N LEU A 323 -0.05 -19.39 -5.61
CA LEU A 323 -0.63 -19.25 -6.95
C LEU A 323 -2.03 -18.64 -6.95
N PHE A 324 -2.90 -19.09 -6.03
CA PHE A 324 -4.32 -18.72 -6.02
C PHE A 324 -4.72 -17.83 -4.82
N GLY A 325 -3.83 -17.66 -3.86
CA GLY A 325 -4.06 -16.80 -2.70
C GLY A 325 -3.60 -15.35 -2.93
N PRO A 326 -3.70 -14.51 -1.90
CA PRO A 326 -3.23 -13.14 -1.97
C PRO A 326 -1.72 -13.10 -2.14
N SER A 327 -1.24 -12.18 -2.98
CA SER A 327 0.18 -11.93 -3.24
C SER A 327 0.81 -11.14 -2.08
N THR A 328 0.91 -11.76 -0.90
CA THR A 328 1.40 -11.14 0.33
C THR A 328 2.92 -10.97 0.33
N PRO A 329 3.47 -9.95 1.04
CA PRO A 329 4.91 -9.68 1.09
C PRO A 329 5.77 -10.87 1.53
N TYR A 330 5.23 -11.76 2.37
CA TYR A 330 5.89 -12.95 2.89
C TYR A 330 6.46 -13.85 1.79
N GLN A 331 5.80 -13.92 0.62
CA GLN A 331 6.23 -14.80 -0.47
C GLN A 331 7.62 -14.44 -1.01
N TYR A 332 8.03 -13.18 -0.89
CA TYR A 332 9.34 -12.70 -1.34
C TYR A 332 10.48 -13.01 -0.36
N ARG A 333 10.18 -13.60 0.80
CA ARG A 333 11.17 -14.09 1.79
C ARG A 333 11.12 -15.61 1.96
N LEU A 334 10.45 -16.34 1.06
CA LEU A 334 10.36 -17.81 1.09
C LEU A 334 11.69 -18.52 0.75
N LYS A 335 12.52 -17.88 -0.08
CA LYS A 335 13.78 -18.43 -0.58
C LYS A 335 14.75 -17.30 -0.93
N GLY A 336 15.99 -17.67 -1.24
CA GLY A 336 17.02 -16.73 -1.69
C GLY A 336 17.67 -15.98 -0.51
N PRO A 337 18.50 -14.97 -0.81
CA PRO A 337 19.10 -14.10 0.20
C PRO A 337 18.03 -13.45 1.09
N GLY A 338 18.34 -13.33 2.39
CA GLY A 338 17.40 -12.75 3.35
C GLY A 338 16.13 -13.57 3.61
N LYS A 339 16.10 -14.86 3.26
CA LYS A 339 14.99 -15.79 3.57
C LYS A 339 14.58 -15.69 5.05
N TRP A 340 13.27 -15.64 5.29
CA TRP A 340 12.70 -15.63 6.63
C TRP A 340 12.06 -16.98 6.98
N ALA A 341 12.47 -17.57 8.11
CA ALA A 341 11.97 -18.89 8.54
C ALA A 341 10.45 -18.90 8.76
N GLY A 342 9.87 -17.78 9.22
CA GLY A 342 8.43 -17.64 9.47
C GLY A 342 7.58 -17.45 8.21
N ALA A 343 8.19 -17.22 7.04
CA ALA A 343 7.46 -16.83 5.82
C ALA A 343 6.39 -17.85 5.41
N ARG A 344 6.72 -19.14 5.50
CA ARG A 344 5.76 -20.21 5.20
C ARG A 344 4.56 -20.15 6.15
N GLN A 345 4.80 -20.12 7.46
CA GLN A 345 3.72 -20.09 8.45
C GLN A 345 2.87 -18.82 8.32
N ALA A 346 3.49 -17.69 8.01
CA ALA A 346 2.80 -16.43 7.79
C ALA A 346 1.79 -16.50 6.64
N ILE A 347 2.15 -17.13 5.52
CA ILE A 347 1.25 -17.36 4.36
C ILE A 347 0.12 -18.32 4.72
N PHE A 348 0.40 -19.36 5.52
CA PHE A 348 -0.63 -20.33 5.88
C PHE A 348 -1.71 -19.73 6.77
N THR A 349 -1.30 -18.91 7.73
CA THR A 349 -2.15 -18.29 8.78
C THR A 349 -2.70 -16.91 8.39
N GLN A 350 -2.36 -16.36 7.22
CA GLN A 350 -2.74 -14.99 6.85
C GLN A 350 -4.26 -14.73 6.94
N TRP A 351 -5.09 -15.68 6.52
CA TRP A 351 -6.55 -15.54 6.62
C TRP A 351 -7.08 -15.65 8.05
N GLU A 352 -6.46 -16.46 8.90
CA GLU A 352 -6.79 -16.54 10.33
C GLU A 352 -6.50 -15.19 11.00
N ARG A 353 -5.36 -14.57 10.69
CA ARG A 353 -5.02 -13.23 11.20
C ARG A 353 -5.92 -12.13 10.66
N VAL A 354 -6.42 -12.25 9.43
CA VAL A 354 -7.43 -11.32 8.88
C VAL A 354 -8.76 -11.46 9.63
N ALA A 355 -9.16 -12.68 9.95
CA ALA A 355 -10.43 -12.96 10.62
C ALA A 355 -10.40 -12.60 12.11
N GLN A 356 -9.29 -12.83 12.80
CA GLN A 356 -9.15 -12.69 14.25
C GLN A 356 -9.70 -11.36 14.83
N PRO A 357 -9.30 -10.16 14.35
CA PRO A 357 -9.81 -8.91 14.92
C PRO A 357 -11.29 -8.66 14.62
N MET A 358 -11.88 -9.37 13.65
CA MET A 358 -13.29 -9.26 13.27
C MET A 358 -14.17 -10.27 14.03
N GLN A 359 -13.60 -11.35 14.56
CA GLN A 359 -14.29 -12.40 15.31
C GLN A 359 -14.33 -12.10 16.82
N THR A 360 -14.78 -10.90 17.20
CA THR A 360 -14.88 -10.48 18.62
C THR A 360 -15.99 -11.19 19.38
N ARG A 361 -16.91 -11.85 18.68
CA ARG A 361 -17.96 -12.68 19.25
C ARG A 361 -17.87 -14.09 18.64
N PRO A 362 -17.54 -15.12 19.44
CA PRO A 362 -17.61 -16.50 18.99
C PRO A 362 -19.06 -16.87 18.63
N CYS A 363 -19.26 -17.48 17.48
CA CYS A 363 -20.51 -18.10 17.06
C CYS A 363 -20.20 -19.51 16.57
N ASP A 364 -21.16 -20.43 16.71
CA ASP A 364 -21.05 -21.75 16.10
C ASP A 364 -21.09 -21.57 14.58
N ASP A 365 -19.96 -21.79 13.92
CA ASP A 365 -19.89 -21.68 12.46
C ASP A 365 -20.85 -22.70 11.83
N PRO A 366 -21.73 -22.29 10.90
CA PRO A 366 -22.49 -23.25 10.12
C PRO A 366 -21.50 -24.15 9.38
N LYS A 367 -21.61 -25.48 9.59
CA LYS A 367 -20.73 -26.47 8.97
C LYS A 367 -20.60 -26.18 7.47
N THR A 368 -19.38 -25.91 7.02
CA THR A 368 -19.06 -25.64 5.61
C THR A 368 -19.56 -26.81 4.78
N LYS A 369 -20.65 -26.64 4.02
CA LYS A 369 -21.06 -27.65 3.04
C LYS A 369 -19.97 -27.68 1.98
N ARG A 370 -19.14 -28.73 1.97
CA ARG A 370 -18.20 -28.98 0.87
C ARG A 370 -19.03 -29.02 -0.42
N SER A 371 -18.83 -28.03 -1.30
CA SER A 371 -19.45 -28.05 -2.61
C SER A 371 -18.79 -29.15 -3.44
N PHE A 372 -19.48 -30.28 -3.58
CA PHE A 372 -19.05 -31.39 -4.43
C PHE A 372 -19.08 -31.04 -5.92
N MET A 373 -19.67 -29.90 -6.30
CA MET A 373 -19.75 -29.48 -7.71
C MET A 373 -18.38 -29.30 -8.36
N TRP A 374 -17.41 -28.65 -7.70
CA TRP A 374 -16.11 -28.39 -8.32
C TRP A 374 -15.28 -29.65 -8.57
N PRO A 375 -15.19 -30.61 -7.61
CA PRO A 375 -14.61 -31.93 -7.87
C PRO A 375 -15.31 -32.67 -9.01
N LEU A 376 -16.65 -32.61 -9.09
CA LEU A 376 -17.43 -33.25 -10.14
C LEU A 376 -17.19 -32.62 -11.51
N VAL A 377 -17.14 -31.28 -11.60
CA VAL A 377 -16.87 -30.55 -12.84
C VAL A 377 -15.44 -30.83 -13.33
N LEU A 378 -14.46 -30.83 -12.43
CA LEU A 378 -13.07 -31.19 -12.77
C LEU A 378 -12.96 -32.64 -13.23
N SER A 379 -13.64 -33.56 -12.56
CA SER A 379 -13.69 -34.98 -12.96
C SER A 379 -14.33 -35.15 -14.34
N ALA A 380 -15.45 -34.46 -14.59
CA ALA A 380 -16.13 -34.47 -15.89
C ALA A 380 -15.27 -33.87 -17.00
N ALA A 381 -14.52 -32.80 -16.72
CA ALA A 381 -13.58 -32.20 -17.67
C ALA A 381 -12.41 -33.15 -18.00
N VAL A 382 -11.84 -33.83 -17.00
CA VAL A 382 -10.77 -34.83 -17.19
C VAL A 382 -11.28 -36.03 -18.00
N VAL A 383 -12.48 -36.54 -17.68
CA VAL A 383 -13.12 -37.65 -18.42
C VAL A 383 -13.45 -37.22 -19.85
N GLY A 384 -13.98 -36.01 -20.05
CA GLY A 384 -14.26 -35.45 -21.36
C GLY A 384 -12.99 -35.28 -22.21
N TRP A 385 -11.90 -34.82 -21.61
CA TRP A 385 -10.60 -34.73 -22.25
C TRP A 385 -10.04 -36.11 -22.63
N ALA A 386 -10.10 -37.07 -21.71
CA ALA A 386 -9.65 -38.45 -21.97
C ALA A 386 -10.48 -39.12 -23.08
N ALA A 387 -11.79 -38.91 -23.11
CA ALA A 387 -12.67 -39.39 -24.17
C ALA A 387 -12.40 -38.72 -25.51
N TYR A 388 -12.08 -37.42 -25.51
CA TYR A 388 -11.71 -36.68 -26.72
C TYR A 388 -10.36 -37.16 -27.29
N VAL A 389 -9.34 -37.35 -26.46
CA VAL A 389 -8.02 -37.82 -26.88
C VAL A 389 -8.08 -39.28 -27.37
N ASN A 390 -8.89 -40.13 -26.72
CA ASN A 390 -9.07 -41.52 -27.11
C ASN A 390 -10.24 -41.76 -28.10
N ARG A 391 -10.84 -40.70 -28.65
CA ARG A 391 -11.99 -40.74 -29.56
C ARG A 391 -11.83 -41.76 -30.70
N ASN A 392 -10.64 -41.84 -31.27
CA ASN A 392 -10.36 -42.74 -32.40
C ASN A 392 -10.10 -44.19 -31.98
N ASN A 393 -9.80 -44.45 -30.70
CA ASN A 393 -9.59 -45.77 -30.13
C ASN A 393 -10.80 -46.29 -29.33
N PHE A 394 -11.81 -45.43 -29.10
CA PHE A 394 -12.99 -45.72 -28.28
C PHE A 394 -13.81 -46.93 -28.76
N PRO A 395 -14.01 -47.16 -30.09
CA PRO A 395 -14.70 -48.37 -30.57
C PRO A 395 -13.94 -49.67 -30.26
N ALA A 396 -12.60 -49.62 -30.25
CA ALA A 396 -11.76 -50.79 -29.95
C ALA A 396 -11.78 -51.14 -28.45
N TYR A 397 -11.91 -50.16 -27.56
CA TYR A 397 -12.01 -50.40 -26.12
C TYR A 397 -13.35 -50.99 -25.67
N LEU A 398 -14.44 -50.75 -26.41
CA LEU A 398 -15.76 -51.34 -26.13
C LEU A 398 -15.86 -52.80 -26.58
N GLN A 399 -15.03 -53.23 -27.53
CA GLN A 399 -15.02 -54.60 -28.06
C GLN A 399 -14.20 -55.58 -27.20
N ASP A 400 -13.22 -55.10 -26.45
CA ASP A 400 -12.43 -55.92 -25.51
C ASP A 400 -12.10 -55.15 -24.21
N PRO A 401 -12.99 -55.20 -23.21
CA PRO A 401 -12.78 -54.55 -21.90
C PRO A 401 -11.59 -55.12 -21.12
N THR A 402 -11.18 -56.37 -21.41
CA THR A 402 -10.09 -57.07 -20.72
C THR A 402 -8.71 -56.55 -21.10
N ALA A 403 -8.54 -56.06 -22.32
CA ALA A 403 -7.29 -55.44 -22.78
C ALA A 403 -6.94 -54.13 -22.03
N LEU A 404 -7.94 -53.40 -21.52
CA LEU A 404 -7.73 -52.18 -20.72
C LEU A 404 -7.23 -52.54 -19.30
N LEU A 405 -7.79 -53.59 -18.70
CA LEU A 405 -7.39 -54.08 -17.37
C LEU A 405 -5.94 -54.59 -17.36
N ASP A 406 -5.51 -55.28 -18.41
CA ASP A 406 -4.12 -55.75 -18.50
C ASP A 406 -3.10 -54.63 -18.77
N LYS A 407 -3.49 -53.57 -19.49
CA LYS A 407 -2.67 -52.35 -19.62
C LYS A 407 -2.57 -51.55 -18.32
N MET A 408 -3.63 -51.53 -17.51
CA MET A 408 -3.64 -50.83 -16.21
C MET A 408 -2.84 -51.58 -15.13
N LYS A 409 -2.76 -52.92 -15.20
CA LYS A 409 -1.90 -53.73 -14.31
C LYS A 409 -0.41 -53.37 -14.41
N VAL A 410 0.07 -52.89 -15.56
CA VAL A 410 1.48 -52.48 -15.76
C VAL A 410 1.85 -51.24 -14.94
N TYR A 411 0.86 -50.42 -14.56
CA TYR A 411 1.06 -49.19 -13.79
C TYR A 411 0.68 -49.31 -12.32
N LEU A 412 0.21 -50.48 -11.89
CA LEU A 412 -0.01 -50.81 -10.48
C LEU A 412 1.29 -51.42 -9.93
N PRO A 413 1.77 -50.99 -8.75
CA PRO A 413 2.93 -51.63 -8.14
C PRO A 413 2.60 -53.09 -7.86
N ALA A 414 3.45 -54.02 -8.29
CA ALA A 414 3.35 -55.41 -7.86
C ALA A 414 3.41 -55.46 -6.32
N GLN A 415 2.52 -56.25 -5.72
CA GLN A 415 2.44 -56.43 -4.26
C GLN A 415 3.76 -56.88 -3.65
#